data_AF-A0A432SH71-F1
#
_entry.id   AF-A0A432SH71-F1
#
_cell.length_a   1.000
_cell.length_b   1.000
_cell.length_c   1.000
_cell.angle_alpha   90.00
_cell.angle_beta   90.00
_cell.angle_gamma   90.00
#
_symmetry.space_group_name_H-M   'P 1'
#
loop_
_entity.id
_entity.type
_entity.pdbx_description
1 polymer ?
#
loop_
_entity_poly.entity_id
_entity_poly.type
_entity_poly.pdbx_seq_one_letter_code
_entity_poly.pdbx_strand_id
1 'polypeptide(L)'
;PSIIHTKSNLFAPYLHAHFLLKSEKMLEEAAQKATENPRFLRHVQLAQMGIDYVILLNEAKLKQQATAQGISWPDKHQRRYDRFKYIAEHIAHLSAISEGDEDISAFLEAVKEPAIAPESNCPHPGIPQEKCIDFHEVGFTLAGAYITYDPKASDHRTARLPGDTLDDNGEGGGAGVWGIQIPYDDLLPQNDDHWYLYAAVRATPNPQYNFTADPNPVLFRSGISEDEPIEYHKKDFEDDAYHIVRLSPYPQYQDNSSYIWFAPTDIEDITAPSPLKALYVDRIFAVRTDE
;
A
#
# COMPACT_ATOMS: atom_id res chain seq x y z
N PRO A 1 10.15 20.05 -11.09
CA PRO A 1 10.05 18.61 -10.76
C PRO A 1 8.70 18.07 -11.24
N SER A 2 8.70 16.97 -12.00
CA SER A 2 7.44 16.36 -12.45
C SER A 2 7.04 15.29 -11.44
N ILE A 3 5.78 15.31 -11.00
CA ILE A 3 5.20 14.24 -10.17
C ILE A 3 4.34 13.38 -11.08
N ILE A 4 4.42 12.06 -10.97
CA ILE A 4 3.38 11.21 -11.54
C ILE A 4 2.17 11.31 -10.62
N HIS A 5 1.12 11.98 -11.09
CA HIS A 5 -0.21 11.91 -10.48
C HIS A 5 -0.92 10.64 -10.97
N THR A 6 -0.59 9.48 -10.41
CA THR A 6 -1.40 8.27 -10.57
C THR A 6 -2.54 8.29 -9.56
N LYS A 7 -3.56 9.11 -9.80
CA LYS A 7 -4.91 8.77 -9.29
C LYS A 7 -5.54 7.62 -10.08
N SER A 8 -4.86 7.15 -11.12
CA SER A 8 -5.31 6.14 -12.06
C SER A 8 -5.05 4.72 -11.54
N ASN A 9 -5.98 4.26 -10.69
CA ASN A 9 -6.54 2.91 -10.66
C ASN A 9 -5.57 1.77 -11.01
N LEU A 10 -4.58 1.50 -10.15
CA LEU A 10 -3.73 0.29 -10.20
C LEU A 10 -4.54 -1.01 -10.36
N PHE A 11 -5.81 -0.98 -9.95
CA PHE A 11 -6.77 -2.08 -10.01
C PHE A 11 -7.80 -1.93 -11.12
N ALA A 12 -7.55 -1.06 -12.11
CA ALA A 12 -8.53 -0.86 -13.16
C ALA A 12 -8.83 -2.21 -13.81
N PRO A 13 -10.11 -2.56 -14.07
CA PRO A 13 -10.44 -3.89 -14.57
C PRO A 13 -9.69 -4.30 -15.85
N TYR A 14 -9.20 -3.33 -16.63
CA TYR A 14 -8.40 -3.55 -17.83
C TYR A 14 -6.91 -3.83 -17.57
N LEU A 15 -6.35 -3.53 -16.39
CA LEU A 15 -4.95 -3.75 -16.02
C LEU A 15 -4.69 -5.20 -15.58
N HIS A 16 -5.15 -6.16 -16.38
CA HIS A 16 -4.92 -7.57 -16.16
C HIS A 16 -3.66 -8.08 -16.89
N ALA A 17 -3.13 -9.24 -16.49
CA ALA A 17 -1.90 -9.83 -16.99
C ALA A 17 -1.80 -9.88 -18.53
N HIS A 18 -2.85 -10.36 -19.20
CA HIS A 18 -2.88 -10.40 -20.66
C HIS A 18 -2.71 -9.01 -21.31
N PHE A 19 -3.43 -8.00 -20.82
CA PHE A 19 -3.37 -6.64 -21.35
C PHE A 19 -1.98 -6.04 -21.13
N LEU A 20 -1.42 -6.17 -19.93
CA LEU A 20 -0.12 -5.62 -19.58
C LEU A 20 1.01 -6.25 -20.39
N LEU A 21 1.03 -7.58 -20.54
CA LEU A 21 2.05 -8.27 -21.34
C LEU A 21 1.95 -7.93 -22.83
N LYS A 22 0.73 -7.80 -23.36
CA LYS A 22 0.52 -7.36 -24.75
C LYS A 22 0.98 -5.91 -24.94
N SER A 23 0.68 -5.04 -23.99
CA SER A 23 1.07 -3.62 -24.03
C SER A 23 2.58 -3.45 -23.93
N GLU A 24 3.26 -4.19 -23.03
CA GLU A 24 4.73 -4.24 -22.93
C GLU A 24 5.34 -4.57 -24.30
N LYS A 25 4.87 -5.64 -24.94
CA LYS A 25 5.37 -6.06 -26.26
C LYS A 25 5.17 -4.98 -27.33
N MET A 26 3.97 -4.39 -27.42
CA MET A 26 3.67 -3.35 -28.41
C MET A 26 4.55 -2.11 -28.20
N LEU A 27 4.77 -1.71 -26.95
CA LEU A 27 5.61 -0.55 -26.63
C LEU A 27 7.11 -0.84 -26.87
N GLU A 28 7.57 -2.07 -26.62
CA GLU A 28 8.94 -2.48 -27.00
C GLU A 28 9.17 -2.39 -28.51
N GLU A 29 8.22 -2.86 -29.33
CA GLU A 29 8.28 -2.74 -30.80
C GLU A 29 8.20 -1.27 -31.25
N ALA A 30 7.35 -0.46 -30.60
CA ALA A 30 7.24 0.97 -30.91
C ALA A 30 8.54 1.73 -30.58
N ALA A 31 9.20 1.40 -29.46
CA ALA A 31 10.45 2.03 -29.06
C ALA A 31 11.55 1.75 -30.08
N GLN A 32 11.64 0.51 -30.59
CA GLN A 32 12.59 0.13 -31.64
C GLN A 32 12.39 0.93 -32.93
N LYS A 33 11.13 1.12 -33.35
CA LYS A 33 10.79 1.90 -34.56
C LYS A 33 10.97 3.41 -34.39
N ALA A 34 10.95 3.91 -33.16
CA ALA A 34 11.05 5.33 -32.86
C ALA A 34 12.50 5.81 -32.63
N THR A 35 13.50 4.94 -32.74
CA THR A 35 14.92 5.25 -32.44
C THR A 35 15.47 6.44 -33.22
N GLU A 36 15.06 6.61 -34.48
CA GLU A 36 15.47 7.72 -35.34
C GLU A 36 14.74 9.05 -35.04
N ASN A 37 13.67 9.01 -34.22
CA ASN A 37 12.90 10.18 -33.83
C ASN A 37 12.86 10.31 -32.29
N PRO A 38 13.77 11.12 -31.70
CA PRO A 38 13.89 11.26 -30.25
C PRO A 38 12.59 11.69 -29.55
N ARG A 39 11.74 12.48 -30.22
CA ARG A 39 10.46 12.90 -29.67
C ARG A 39 9.50 11.72 -29.54
N PHE A 40 9.39 10.89 -30.57
CA PHE A 40 8.55 9.70 -30.52
C PHE A 40 9.09 8.67 -29.53
N LEU A 41 10.42 8.47 -29.50
CA LEU A 41 11.04 7.58 -28.53
C LEU A 41 10.71 8.00 -27.10
N ARG A 42 10.82 9.29 -26.78
CA ARG A 42 10.46 9.83 -25.47
C ARG A 42 9.01 9.53 -25.11
N HIS A 43 8.06 9.71 -26.03
CA HIS A 43 6.64 9.42 -25.77
C HIS A 43 6.40 7.93 -25.50
N VAL A 44 7.04 7.03 -26.27
CA VAL A 44 6.93 5.59 -26.05
C VAL A 44 7.52 5.21 -24.70
N GLN A 45 8.69 5.75 -24.34
CA GLN A 45 9.34 5.49 -23.05
C GLN A 45 8.46 5.93 -21.88
N LEU A 46 7.85 7.12 -21.94
CA LEU A 46 6.92 7.56 -20.89
C LEU A 46 5.70 6.63 -20.76
N ALA A 47 5.20 6.08 -21.87
CA ALA A 47 4.13 5.07 -21.82
C ALA A 47 4.62 3.72 -21.25
N GLN A 48 5.85 3.29 -21.57
CA GLN A 48 6.46 2.09 -20.99
C GLN A 48 6.58 2.20 -19.47
N MET A 49 7.02 3.35 -18.97
CA MET A 49 7.12 3.62 -17.54
C MET A 49 5.79 3.40 -16.82
N GLY A 50 4.65 3.81 -17.40
CA GLY A 50 3.33 3.55 -16.82
C GLY A 50 2.94 2.07 -16.78
N ILE A 51 3.37 1.27 -17.76
CA ILE A 51 3.16 -0.19 -17.74
C ILE A 51 4.07 -0.87 -16.71
N ASP A 52 5.35 -0.47 -16.67
CA ASP A 52 6.32 -1.00 -15.72
C ASP A 52 5.89 -0.69 -14.29
N TYR A 53 5.40 0.51 -14.03
CA TYR A 53 4.84 0.92 -12.74
C TYR A 53 3.79 -0.07 -12.20
N VAL A 54 2.76 -0.35 -13.01
CA VAL A 54 1.68 -1.26 -12.62
C VAL A 54 2.20 -2.68 -12.39
N ILE A 55 3.09 -3.15 -13.28
CA ILE A 55 3.66 -4.50 -13.18
C ILE A 55 4.54 -4.63 -11.94
N LEU A 56 5.42 -3.67 -11.68
CA LEU A 56 6.36 -3.70 -10.56
C LEU A 56 5.63 -3.74 -9.22
N LEU A 57 4.55 -2.96 -9.07
CA LEU A 57 3.71 -2.97 -7.87
C LEU A 57 2.87 -4.25 -7.74
N ASN A 58 2.27 -4.75 -8.83
CA ASN A 58 1.30 -5.87 -8.76
C ASN A 58 1.86 -7.23 -9.24
N GLU A 59 3.18 -7.42 -9.31
CA GLU A 59 3.76 -8.57 -10.02
C GLU A 59 3.27 -9.92 -9.48
N ALA A 60 3.22 -10.10 -8.16
CA ALA A 60 2.77 -11.35 -7.55
C ALA A 60 1.33 -11.70 -7.99
N LYS A 61 0.41 -10.73 -7.88
CA LYS A 61 -1.00 -10.87 -8.29
C LYS A 61 -1.14 -11.13 -9.79
N LEU A 62 -0.39 -10.40 -10.62
CA LEU A 62 -0.42 -10.57 -12.07
C LEU A 62 0.13 -11.92 -12.51
N LYS A 63 1.16 -12.44 -11.83
CA LYS A 63 1.72 -13.78 -12.05
C LYS A 63 0.72 -14.88 -11.68
N GLN A 64 0.01 -14.73 -10.56
CA GLN A 64 -1.09 -15.64 -10.19
C GLN A 64 -2.21 -15.61 -11.24
N GLN A 65 -2.63 -14.42 -11.67
CA GLN A 65 -3.65 -14.25 -12.71
C GLN A 65 -3.22 -14.88 -14.03
N ALA A 66 -1.97 -14.67 -14.47
CA ALA A 66 -1.43 -15.27 -15.67
C ALA A 66 -1.45 -16.80 -15.58
N THR A 67 -1.03 -17.36 -14.45
CA THR A 67 -1.04 -18.81 -14.19
C THR A 67 -2.46 -19.38 -14.29
N ALA A 68 -3.44 -18.75 -13.65
CA ALA A 68 -4.84 -19.16 -13.68
C ALA A 68 -5.44 -19.12 -15.10
N GLN A 69 -4.92 -18.24 -15.97
CA GLN A 69 -5.36 -18.08 -17.36
C GLN A 69 -4.51 -18.91 -18.36
N GLY A 70 -3.53 -19.69 -17.89
CA GLY A 70 -2.62 -20.44 -18.77
C GLY A 70 -1.68 -19.55 -19.59
N ILE A 71 -1.43 -18.31 -19.14
CA ILE A 71 -0.54 -17.35 -19.77
C ILE A 71 0.87 -17.50 -19.17
N SER A 72 1.87 -17.65 -20.01
CA SER A 72 3.27 -17.66 -19.56
C SER A 72 3.68 -16.28 -19.04
N TRP A 73 4.09 -16.21 -17.77
CA TRP A 73 4.66 -15.00 -17.19
C TRP A 73 6.16 -14.91 -17.52
N PRO A 74 6.63 -13.87 -18.22
CA PRO A 74 8.05 -13.72 -18.52
C PRO A 74 8.80 -13.17 -17.30
N ASP A 75 9.90 -13.82 -16.93
CA ASP A 75 10.81 -13.38 -15.88
C ASP A 75 11.66 -12.19 -16.37
N LYS A 76 11.13 -10.98 -16.16
CA LYS A 76 11.70 -9.71 -16.63
C LYS A 76 11.74 -8.64 -15.54
N HIS A 77 11.60 -9.01 -14.25
CA HIS A 77 11.51 -8.04 -13.16
C HIS A 77 12.63 -7.00 -13.22
N GLN A 78 13.90 -7.46 -13.20
CA GLN A 78 15.06 -6.56 -13.25
C GLN A 78 15.05 -5.65 -14.48
N ARG A 79 14.68 -6.17 -15.65
CA ARG A 79 14.61 -5.38 -16.88
C ARG A 79 13.54 -4.29 -16.79
N ARG A 80 12.39 -4.56 -16.18
CA ARG A 80 11.32 -3.57 -15.96
C ARG A 80 11.76 -2.53 -14.95
N TYR A 81 12.38 -2.95 -13.84
CA TYR A 81 12.95 -2.06 -12.85
C TYR A 81 13.99 -1.11 -13.46
N ASP A 82 14.99 -1.63 -14.17
CA ASP A 82 16.04 -0.83 -14.79
C ASP A 82 15.47 0.16 -15.82
N ARG A 83 14.49 -0.30 -16.61
CA ARG A 83 13.80 0.54 -17.60
C ARG A 83 13.01 1.65 -16.91
N PHE A 84 12.20 1.32 -15.90
CA PHE A 84 11.44 2.29 -15.12
C PHE A 84 12.38 3.33 -14.49
N LYS A 85 13.41 2.88 -13.76
CA LYS A 85 14.38 3.75 -13.10
C LYS A 85 15.04 4.71 -14.08
N TYR A 86 15.55 4.20 -15.20
CA TYR A 86 16.18 5.03 -16.23
C TYR A 86 15.23 6.10 -16.76
N ILE A 87 13.98 5.73 -17.07
CA ILE A 87 13.00 6.67 -17.60
C ILE A 87 12.60 7.71 -16.53
N ALA A 88 12.36 7.27 -15.29
CA ALA A 88 12.02 8.13 -14.17
C ALA A 88 13.11 9.19 -13.91
N GLU A 89 14.37 8.76 -13.80
CA GLU A 89 15.49 9.63 -13.43
C GLU A 89 15.96 10.53 -14.60
N HIS A 90 16.07 9.96 -15.80
CA HIS A 90 16.77 10.62 -16.91
C HIS A 90 15.88 11.17 -18.03
N ILE A 91 14.62 10.75 -18.13
CA ILE A 91 13.71 11.17 -19.21
C ILE A 91 12.52 12.00 -18.68
N ALA A 92 11.93 11.52 -17.59
CA ALA A 92 10.77 12.15 -16.94
C ALA A 92 11.18 13.13 -15.84
N HIS A 93 12.36 12.93 -15.24
CA HIS A 93 12.89 13.68 -14.10
C HIS A 93 11.86 13.73 -12.95
N LEU A 94 11.40 12.54 -12.56
CA LEU A 94 10.48 12.39 -11.45
C LEU A 94 11.21 12.67 -10.15
N SER A 95 10.56 13.44 -9.29
CA SER A 95 11.00 13.63 -7.91
C SER A 95 10.21 12.79 -6.92
N ALA A 96 9.00 12.37 -7.26
CA ALA A 96 8.10 11.65 -6.39
C ALA A 96 7.04 10.87 -7.18
N ILE A 97 6.39 9.94 -6.48
CA ILE A 97 5.16 9.27 -6.94
C ILE A 97 4.02 9.72 -6.03
N SER A 98 2.87 10.05 -6.63
CA SER A 98 1.71 10.64 -5.94
C SER A 98 1.08 9.76 -4.86
N GLU A 99 1.41 8.46 -4.80
CA GLU A 99 0.99 7.58 -3.72
C GLU A 99 1.83 7.89 -2.48
N GLY A 100 1.43 8.94 -1.75
CA GLY A 100 2.06 9.33 -0.49
C GLY A 100 3.04 10.50 -0.53
N ASP A 101 3.25 11.11 -1.71
CA ASP A 101 4.20 12.21 -1.93
C ASP A 101 5.66 11.88 -1.53
N GLU A 102 6.02 10.58 -1.54
CA GLU A 102 7.38 10.16 -1.20
C GLU A 102 8.35 10.29 -2.39
N ASP A 103 9.62 10.52 -2.08
CA ASP A 103 10.74 10.57 -3.02
C ASP A 103 10.76 9.32 -3.91
N ILE A 104 11.02 9.51 -5.21
CA ILE A 104 11.19 8.42 -6.18
C ILE A 104 12.22 7.38 -5.70
N SER A 105 13.22 7.77 -4.91
CA SER A 105 14.20 6.84 -4.36
C SER A 105 13.59 5.78 -3.43
N ALA A 106 12.59 6.14 -2.63
CA ALA A 106 11.92 5.23 -1.72
C ALA A 106 11.03 4.24 -2.48
N PHE A 107 10.29 4.71 -3.50
CA PHE A 107 9.57 3.82 -4.41
C PHE A 107 10.53 2.83 -5.08
N LEU A 108 11.65 3.30 -5.62
CA LEU A 108 12.62 2.44 -6.30
C LEU A 108 13.15 1.36 -5.36
N GLU A 109 13.41 1.67 -4.09
CA GLU A 109 13.82 0.65 -3.12
C GLU A 109 12.70 -0.35 -2.83
N ALA A 110 11.44 0.11 -2.71
CA ALA A 110 10.28 -0.75 -2.48
C ALA A 110 10.03 -1.78 -3.60
N VAL A 111 10.30 -1.41 -4.85
CA VAL A 111 10.04 -2.26 -6.03
C VAL A 111 11.28 -2.88 -6.66
N LYS A 112 12.45 -2.72 -6.02
CA LYS A 112 13.74 -3.23 -6.52
C LYS A 112 13.79 -4.74 -6.63
N GLU A 113 13.17 -5.42 -5.67
CA GLU A 113 13.03 -6.86 -5.66
C GLU A 113 11.57 -7.23 -6.01
N PRO A 114 11.37 -8.40 -6.65
CA PRO A 114 10.03 -8.88 -6.94
C PRO A 114 9.29 -9.18 -5.63
N ALA A 115 8.03 -8.74 -5.56
CA ALA A 115 7.13 -9.11 -4.47
C ALA A 115 7.03 -10.63 -4.35
N ILE A 116 7.06 -11.12 -3.11
CA ILE A 116 6.90 -12.54 -2.83
C ILE A 116 5.41 -12.84 -2.69
N ALA A 117 4.91 -13.87 -3.36
CA ALA A 117 3.52 -14.27 -3.14
C ALA A 117 3.35 -14.70 -1.67
N PRO A 118 2.38 -14.15 -0.92
CA PRO A 118 2.18 -14.53 0.47
C PRO A 118 1.88 -16.03 0.58
N GLU A 119 2.32 -16.66 1.68
CA GLU A 119 2.14 -18.11 1.90
C GLU A 119 0.67 -18.54 1.93
N SER A 120 -0.21 -17.63 2.35
CA SER A 120 -1.66 -17.83 2.40
C SER A 120 -2.38 -16.57 1.95
N ASN A 121 -3.47 -16.75 1.20
CA ASN A 121 -4.40 -15.69 0.84
C ASN A 121 -5.37 -15.34 1.98
N CYS A 122 -5.22 -15.97 3.16
CA CYS A 122 -5.86 -15.54 4.41
C CYS A 122 -4.83 -15.50 5.55
N PRO A 123 -4.55 -14.33 6.14
CA PRO A 123 -3.63 -14.22 7.28
C PRO A 123 -4.17 -14.87 8.55
N HIS A 124 -5.48 -14.98 8.70
CA HIS A 124 -6.08 -15.48 9.93
C HIS A 124 -5.81 -16.99 10.12
N PRO A 125 -5.16 -17.42 11.21
CA PRO A 125 -4.93 -18.83 11.49
C PRO A 125 -6.24 -19.62 11.55
N GLY A 126 -6.28 -20.78 10.90
CA GLY A 126 -7.41 -21.72 10.97
C GLY A 126 -8.65 -21.35 10.14
N ILE A 127 -8.62 -20.25 9.38
CA ILE A 127 -9.71 -19.85 8.50
C ILE A 127 -9.44 -20.32 7.07
N PRO A 128 -10.38 -21.06 6.44
CA PRO A 128 -10.25 -21.44 5.05
C PRO A 128 -10.22 -20.22 4.11
N GLN A 129 -9.43 -20.29 3.04
CA GLN A 129 -9.25 -19.18 2.09
C GLN A 129 -10.57 -18.69 1.49
N GLU A 130 -11.52 -19.59 1.23
CA GLU A 130 -12.84 -19.26 0.67
C GLU A 130 -13.72 -18.39 1.57
N LYS A 131 -13.37 -18.29 2.85
CA LYS A 131 -14.03 -17.40 3.83
C LYS A 131 -13.25 -16.11 4.04
N CYS A 132 -12.28 -15.81 3.19
CA CYS A 132 -11.38 -14.68 3.38
C CYS A 132 -11.35 -13.80 2.14
N ILE A 133 -11.43 -12.50 2.34
CA ILE A 133 -11.13 -11.51 1.31
C ILE A 133 -9.93 -10.72 1.80
N ASP A 134 -8.92 -10.57 0.95
CA ASP A 134 -7.61 -10.09 1.35
C ASP A 134 -7.12 -8.98 0.43
N PHE A 135 -6.64 -7.89 1.04
CA PHE A 135 -6.17 -6.67 0.41
C PHE A 135 -4.76 -6.36 0.87
N HIS A 136 -3.92 -6.05 -0.09
CA HIS A 136 -2.50 -5.72 0.08
C HIS A 136 -2.31 -4.21 -0.07
N GLU A 137 -1.16 -3.71 0.35
CA GLU A 137 -0.79 -2.30 0.44
C GLU A 137 -0.96 -1.51 -0.86
N VAL A 138 -0.74 -2.16 -2.00
CA VAL A 138 -0.99 -1.56 -3.31
C VAL A 138 -2.45 -1.12 -3.47
N GLY A 139 -3.36 -1.81 -2.78
CA GLY A 139 -4.82 -1.60 -2.72
C GLY A 139 -5.27 -0.39 -1.94
N PHE A 140 -4.39 0.21 -1.15
CA PHE A 140 -4.79 1.22 -0.19
C PHE A 140 -4.81 2.61 -0.83
N THR A 141 -5.72 3.45 -0.36
CA THR A 141 -5.65 4.90 -0.55
C THR A 141 -4.73 5.47 0.51
N LEU A 142 -3.63 6.08 0.09
CA LEU A 142 -2.58 6.59 0.98
C LEU A 142 -2.58 8.12 1.03
N ALA A 143 -2.54 8.68 2.24
CA ALA A 143 -2.52 10.12 2.50
C ALA A 143 -1.47 10.44 3.57
N GLY A 144 -0.28 10.89 3.17
CA GLY A 144 0.86 11.00 4.09
C GLY A 144 1.43 9.65 4.54
N ALA A 145 0.93 8.54 3.97
CA ALA A 145 1.53 7.22 4.02
C ALA A 145 2.04 6.83 2.63
N TYR A 146 2.92 5.84 2.53
CA TYR A 146 3.55 5.44 1.27
C TYR A 146 3.96 3.96 1.29
N ILE A 147 4.16 3.36 0.12
CA ILE A 147 4.62 1.97 0.01
C ILE A 147 6.13 1.91 0.25
N THR A 148 6.57 1.03 1.15
CA THR A 148 7.99 0.85 1.47
C THR A 148 8.39 -0.62 1.49
N TYR A 149 9.69 -0.88 1.34
CA TYR A 149 10.25 -2.21 1.56
C TYR A 149 10.26 -2.54 3.06
N ASP A 150 9.71 -3.70 3.42
CA ASP A 150 9.80 -4.25 4.77
C ASP A 150 10.00 -5.76 4.70
N PRO A 151 11.18 -6.31 5.06
CA PRO A 151 11.44 -7.74 4.98
C PRO A 151 10.57 -8.58 5.95
N LYS A 152 9.86 -7.95 6.88
CA LYS A 152 8.92 -8.64 7.79
C LYS A 152 7.49 -8.71 7.25
N ALA A 153 7.17 -7.94 6.22
CA ALA A 153 5.85 -7.95 5.59
C ALA A 153 5.68 -9.17 4.68
N SER A 154 4.43 -9.54 4.40
CA SER A 154 4.08 -10.81 3.75
C SER A 154 4.66 -11.00 2.34
N ASP A 155 4.80 -9.90 1.59
CA ASP A 155 5.39 -9.88 0.25
C ASP A 155 6.67 -9.00 0.16
N HIS A 156 7.20 -8.65 1.32
CA HIS A 156 8.26 -7.66 1.56
C HIS A 156 7.90 -6.18 1.28
N ARG A 157 6.61 -5.85 1.17
CA ARG A 157 6.12 -4.48 0.99
C ARG A 157 5.03 -4.18 2.00
N THR A 158 4.90 -2.90 2.35
CA THR A 158 3.90 -2.46 3.32
C THR A 158 3.58 -0.98 3.12
N ALA A 159 2.37 -0.57 3.47
CA ALA A 159 2.04 0.84 3.61
C ALA A 159 2.61 1.36 4.93
N ARG A 160 3.50 2.34 4.86
CA ARG A 160 4.13 3.00 6.00
C ARG A 160 3.53 4.38 6.20
N LEU A 161 3.02 4.63 7.40
CA LEU A 161 2.57 5.93 7.88
C LEU A 161 3.55 6.44 8.95
N PRO A 162 4.28 7.55 8.71
CA PRO A 162 5.09 8.19 9.75
C PRO A 162 4.21 8.60 10.94
N GLY A 163 4.74 8.51 12.16
CA GLY A 163 4.01 8.95 13.35
C GLY A 163 4.16 10.44 13.68
N ASP A 164 5.17 11.10 13.11
CA ASP A 164 5.44 12.54 13.23
C ASP A 164 5.14 13.21 11.88
N THR A 165 3.86 13.38 11.52
CA THR A 165 3.51 14.13 10.31
C THR A 165 3.48 15.63 10.62
N LEU A 166 4.62 16.30 10.42
CA LEU A 166 4.66 17.74 10.16
C LEU A 166 4.29 17.94 8.68
N ASP A 167 3.51 18.95 8.35
CA ASP A 167 3.32 19.30 6.94
C ASP A 167 4.56 20.03 6.39
N ASP A 168 4.60 20.26 5.07
CA ASP A 168 5.71 20.91 4.37
C ASP A 168 6.00 22.36 4.84
N ASN A 169 5.12 22.95 5.65
CA ASN A 169 5.29 24.30 6.20
C ASN A 169 5.86 24.28 7.64
N GLY A 170 6.15 23.10 8.19
CA GLY A 170 6.54 22.98 9.59
C GLY A 170 5.42 23.36 10.56
N GLU A 171 4.19 23.46 10.07
CA GLU A 171 2.99 23.52 10.89
C GLU A 171 2.60 22.06 11.17
N GLY A 172 2.36 21.71 12.44
CA GLY A 172 2.03 20.35 12.82
C GLY A 172 0.69 19.93 12.23
N GLY A 173 0.72 19.35 11.04
CA GLY A 173 -0.46 19.04 10.22
C GLY A 173 -0.92 17.59 10.24
N GLY A 174 -0.31 16.69 11.03
CA GLY A 174 -0.63 15.27 10.94
C GLY A 174 -0.69 14.50 12.25
N ALA A 175 -1.17 15.13 13.31
CA ALA A 175 -2.00 14.40 14.26
C ALA A 175 -3.34 14.11 13.57
N GLY A 176 -3.74 12.84 13.43
CA GLY A 176 -5.10 12.47 13.00
C GLY A 176 -5.41 12.40 11.50
N VAL A 177 -4.43 12.42 10.59
CA VAL A 177 -4.70 12.14 9.17
C VAL A 177 -5.04 10.65 9.01
N TRP A 178 -6.16 10.34 8.35
CA TRP A 178 -6.51 9.00 7.90
C TRP A 178 -5.51 8.55 6.83
N GLY A 179 -4.34 8.10 7.27
CA GLY A 179 -3.17 8.00 6.40
C GLY A 179 -3.17 6.77 5.50
N ILE A 180 -3.83 5.70 5.95
CA ILE A 180 -4.03 4.47 5.18
C ILE A 180 -5.51 4.18 5.18
N GLN A 181 -6.11 4.09 3.99
CA GLN A 181 -7.55 3.95 3.84
C GLN A 181 -7.93 2.85 2.84
N ILE A 182 -9.07 2.19 3.06
CA ILE A 182 -9.73 1.35 2.06
C ILE A 182 -11.22 1.72 2.00
N PRO A 183 -11.77 2.03 0.82
CA PRO A 183 -13.22 2.13 0.64
C PRO A 183 -13.90 0.80 0.94
N TYR A 184 -14.94 0.79 1.76
CA TYR A 184 -15.64 -0.45 2.13
C TYR A 184 -16.17 -1.24 0.94
N ASP A 185 -16.67 -0.54 -0.08
CA ASP A 185 -17.19 -1.13 -1.31
C ASP A 185 -16.12 -1.89 -2.12
N ASP A 186 -14.84 -1.57 -1.91
CA ASP A 186 -13.75 -2.32 -2.51
C ASP A 186 -13.46 -3.62 -1.75
N LEU A 187 -13.69 -3.64 -0.43
CA LEU A 187 -13.32 -4.74 0.47
C LEU A 187 -14.39 -5.84 0.59
N LEU A 188 -15.65 -5.47 0.77
CA LEU A 188 -16.73 -6.40 1.13
C LEU A 188 -17.80 -6.52 0.04
N PRO A 189 -18.40 -7.71 -0.15
CA PRO A 189 -19.60 -7.86 -0.96
C PRO A 189 -20.73 -7.01 -0.39
N GLN A 190 -21.46 -6.30 -1.25
CA GLN A 190 -22.60 -5.50 -0.81
C GLN A 190 -23.72 -6.38 -0.21
N ASN A 191 -24.36 -5.86 0.84
CA ASN A 191 -25.47 -6.47 1.58
C ASN A 191 -25.13 -7.80 2.28
N ASP A 192 -23.90 -7.98 2.75
CA ASP A 192 -23.50 -9.14 3.56
C ASP A 192 -22.84 -8.64 4.87
N ASP A 193 -23.48 -8.92 6.00
CA ASP A 193 -23.04 -8.49 7.33
C ASP A 193 -22.23 -9.53 8.10
N HIS A 194 -21.94 -10.68 7.49
CA HIS A 194 -21.25 -11.79 8.14
C HIS A 194 -19.72 -11.65 8.09
N TRP A 195 -19.18 -10.42 8.13
CA TRP A 195 -17.75 -10.19 7.93
C TRP A 195 -17.10 -9.48 9.11
N TYR A 196 -16.08 -10.12 9.69
CA TYR A 196 -15.15 -9.48 10.60
C TYR A 196 -13.94 -8.95 9.86
N LEU A 197 -13.50 -7.77 10.26
CA LEU A 197 -12.38 -7.09 9.63
C LEU A 197 -11.14 -7.10 10.51
N TYR A 198 -10.02 -7.33 9.86
CA TYR A 198 -8.71 -7.45 10.48
C TYR A 198 -7.65 -6.77 9.64
N ALA A 199 -6.51 -6.47 10.27
CA ALA A 199 -5.31 -6.07 9.56
C ALA A 199 -4.07 -6.73 10.17
N ALA A 200 -3.06 -6.97 9.34
CA ALA A 200 -1.71 -7.28 9.78
C ALA A 200 -0.93 -5.96 9.90
N VAL A 201 -0.61 -5.57 11.13
CA VAL A 201 0.02 -4.28 11.42
C VAL A 201 1.27 -4.43 12.28
N ARG A 202 2.27 -3.60 12.03
CA ARG A 202 3.47 -3.45 12.86
C ARG A 202 3.61 -1.98 13.22
N ALA A 203 3.95 -1.67 14.46
CA ALA A 203 4.16 -0.30 14.91
C ALA A 203 5.54 -0.19 15.57
N THR A 204 6.24 0.91 15.29
CA THR A 204 7.51 1.23 15.94
C THR A 204 7.29 2.40 16.92
N PRO A 205 7.45 2.19 18.23
CA PRO A 205 7.41 3.28 19.21
C PRO A 205 8.51 4.32 18.96
N ASN A 206 8.23 5.59 19.23
CA ASN A 206 9.20 6.66 19.10
C ASN A 206 10.12 6.74 20.33
N PRO A 207 11.43 6.46 20.20
CA PRO A 207 12.35 6.49 21.35
C PRO A 207 12.51 7.88 21.98
N GLN A 208 12.08 8.95 21.31
CA GLN A 208 12.10 10.31 21.85
C GLN A 208 10.92 10.61 22.78
N TYR A 209 9.85 9.80 22.73
CA TYR A 209 8.70 9.95 23.61
C TYR A 209 9.02 9.55 25.05
N ASN A 210 8.46 10.27 26.03
CA ASN A 210 8.69 10.00 27.44
C ASN A 210 7.81 8.85 27.97
N PHE A 211 8.19 7.61 27.64
CA PHE A 211 7.48 6.41 28.13
C PHE A 211 7.60 6.17 29.64
N THR A 212 8.36 6.99 30.38
CA THR A 212 8.36 6.90 31.85
C THR A 212 7.14 7.62 32.44
N ALA A 213 6.69 8.71 31.82
CA ALA A 213 5.53 9.46 32.25
C ALA A 213 4.21 8.79 31.80
N ASP A 214 4.20 8.21 30.60
CA ASP A 214 3.13 7.35 30.11
C ASP A 214 3.74 6.02 29.61
N PRO A 215 3.70 4.95 30.42
CA PRO A 215 4.27 3.66 30.04
C PRO A 215 3.55 2.94 28.90
N ASN A 216 2.30 3.29 28.63
CA ASN A 216 1.46 2.58 27.68
C ASN A 216 0.54 3.51 26.86
N PRO A 217 1.12 4.50 26.14
CA PRO A 217 0.35 5.43 25.35
C PRO A 217 -0.32 4.69 24.19
N VAL A 218 -1.36 5.32 23.65
CA VAL A 218 -1.91 4.95 22.34
C VAL A 218 -0.86 5.27 21.29
N LEU A 219 -0.52 4.30 20.44
CA LEU A 219 0.38 4.49 19.31
C LEU A 219 -0.39 4.96 18.07
N PHE A 220 -1.47 4.27 17.76
CA PHE A 220 -2.29 4.55 16.59
C PHE A 220 -3.74 4.14 16.84
N ARG A 221 -4.60 4.59 15.93
CA ARG A 221 -6.03 4.29 15.92
C ARG A 221 -6.41 3.67 14.59
N SER A 222 -7.38 2.77 14.62
CA SER A 222 -8.09 2.33 13.42
C SER A 222 -9.58 2.57 13.59
N GLY A 223 -10.27 2.87 12.51
CA GLY A 223 -11.71 3.03 12.56
C GLY A 223 -12.39 2.71 11.25
N ILE A 224 -13.71 2.78 11.30
CA ILE A 224 -14.63 2.56 10.19
C ILE A 224 -15.51 3.79 10.16
N SER A 225 -15.32 4.64 9.15
CA SER A 225 -16.06 5.91 9.05
C SER A 225 -16.01 6.72 10.37
N GLU A 226 -17.15 7.25 10.83
CA GLU A 226 -17.32 8.04 12.06
C GLU A 226 -17.50 7.20 13.35
N ASP A 227 -17.35 5.86 13.31
CA ASP A 227 -17.43 5.03 14.52
C ASP A 227 -16.31 5.38 15.53
N GLU A 228 -16.56 5.07 16.81
CA GLU A 228 -15.52 5.20 17.84
C GLU A 228 -14.28 4.39 17.44
N PRO A 229 -13.09 5.02 17.34
CA PRO A 229 -11.91 4.33 16.87
C PRO A 229 -11.41 3.33 17.91
N ILE A 230 -10.84 2.24 17.41
CA ILE A 230 -10.10 1.27 18.22
C ILE A 230 -8.70 1.84 18.45
N GLU A 231 -8.32 1.94 19.72
CA GLU A 231 -7.00 2.40 20.13
C GLU A 231 -6.05 1.21 20.34
N TYR A 232 -4.83 1.35 19.85
CA TYR A 232 -3.78 0.35 19.97
C TYR A 232 -2.61 0.91 20.75
N HIS A 233 -2.17 0.19 21.77
CA HIS A 233 -1.23 0.71 22.76
C HIS A 233 0.17 0.13 22.58
N LYS A 234 1.16 0.84 23.14
CA LYS A 234 2.56 0.43 23.08
C LYS A 234 2.81 -1.02 23.48
N LYS A 235 2.18 -1.49 24.57
CA LYS A 235 2.36 -2.86 25.09
C LYS A 235 2.03 -3.95 24.06
N ASP A 236 1.22 -3.63 23.06
CA ASP A 236 0.76 -4.58 22.04
C ASP A 236 1.81 -4.72 20.90
N PHE A 237 2.84 -3.85 20.86
CA PHE A 237 3.81 -3.73 19.76
C PHE A 237 5.27 -3.63 20.22
N GLU A 238 5.64 -4.28 21.33
CA GLU A 238 6.99 -4.17 21.90
C GLU A 238 8.05 -5.06 21.21
N ASP A 239 7.62 -5.98 20.34
CA ASP A 239 8.46 -7.01 19.72
C ASP A 239 8.90 -6.70 18.28
N ASP A 240 8.47 -5.55 17.74
CA ASP A 240 8.71 -5.15 16.35
C ASP A 240 8.25 -6.23 15.34
N ALA A 241 7.15 -6.91 15.62
CA ALA A 241 6.53 -7.90 14.73
C ALA A 241 5.20 -7.40 14.16
N TYR A 242 4.73 -8.08 13.11
CA TYR A 242 3.35 -7.91 12.62
C TYR A 242 2.38 -8.65 13.52
N HIS A 243 1.33 -7.96 13.94
CA HIS A 243 0.22 -8.48 14.73
C HIS A 243 -1.07 -8.42 13.95
N ILE A 244 -1.91 -9.43 14.10
CA ILE A 244 -3.28 -9.40 13.56
C ILE A 244 -4.15 -8.63 14.55
N VAL A 245 -4.65 -7.48 14.13
CA VAL A 245 -5.56 -6.65 14.90
C VAL A 245 -6.95 -6.68 14.29
N ARG A 246 -7.96 -6.47 15.13
CA ARG A 246 -9.37 -6.47 14.73
C ARG A 246 -9.85 -5.03 14.55
N LEU A 247 -10.39 -4.71 13.38
CA LEU A 247 -10.76 -3.34 13.01
C LEU A 247 -12.19 -2.95 13.42
N SER A 248 -13.00 -3.92 13.82
CA SER A 248 -14.34 -3.68 14.34
C SER A 248 -14.74 -4.66 15.45
N PRO A 249 -15.44 -4.21 16.51
CA PRO A 249 -16.02 -5.09 17.52
C PRO A 249 -17.21 -5.92 17.04
N TYR A 250 -17.82 -5.61 15.89
CA TYR A 250 -19.03 -6.28 15.37
C TYR A 250 -18.89 -6.70 13.90
N PRO A 251 -19.62 -7.74 13.45
CA PRO A 251 -19.77 -8.01 12.03
C PRO A 251 -20.33 -6.77 11.33
N GLN A 252 -19.80 -6.42 10.15
CA GLN A 252 -20.03 -5.10 9.56
C GLN A 252 -21.22 -5.10 8.59
N TYR A 253 -22.23 -4.28 8.89
CA TYR A 253 -23.39 -4.01 8.03
C TYR A 253 -23.25 -2.65 7.32
N GLN A 254 -23.76 -2.55 6.09
CA GLN A 254 -23.51 -1.45 5.14
C GLN A 254 -24.04 -0.05 5.51
N ASP A 255 -23.20 0.96 5.23
CA ASP A 255 -23.54 2.12 4.39
C ASP A 255 -22.38 2.38 3.39
N ASN A 256 -22.73 2.74 2.15
CA ASN A 256 -21.86 2.77 0.96
C ASN A 256 -20.87 3.95 0.92
N SER A 257 -20.66 4.59 2.07
CA SER A 257 -19.82 5.79 2.23
C SER A 257 -18.68 5.59 3.24
N SER A 258 -18.58 4.40 3.81
CA SER A 258 -17.61 4.11 4.87
C SER A 258 -16.22 3.78 4.33
N TYR A 259 -15.20 4.17 5.08
CA TYR A 259 -13.81 3.82 4.83
C TYR A 259 -13.23 3.16 6.07
N ILE A 260 -12.44 2.12 5.88
CA ILE A 260 -11.48 1.69 6.90
C ILE A 260 -10.34 2.68 6.88
N TRP A 261 -9.90 3.12 8.04
CA TRP A 261 -8.77 4.04 8.14
C TRP A 261 -7.83 3.69 9.29
N PHE A 262 -6.57 4.07 9.13
CA PHE A 262 -5.54 4.06 10.17
C PHE A 262 -4.93 5.46 10.29
N ALA A 263 -4.75 5.91 11.52
CA ALA A 263 -4.15 7.21 11.82
C ALA A 263 -3.21 7.12 13.04
N PRO A 264 -2.15 7.93 13.12
CA PRO A 264 -1.42 8.12 14.37
C PRO A 264 -2.35 8.68 15.45
N THR A 265 -1.99 8.50 16.72
CA THR A 265 -2.70 9.20 17.80
C THR A 265 -2.60 10.71 17.63
N ASP A 266 -3.61 11.43 18.10
CA ASP A 266 -3.56 12.90 18.09
C ASP A 266 -2.44 13.39 19.02
N ILE A 267 -1.72 14.42 18.58
CA ILE A 267 -0.70 15.10 19.35
C ILE A 267 -1.21 16.52 19.62
N GLU A 268 -1.60 16.80 20.86
CA GLU A 268 -2.11 18.11 21.26
C GLU A 268 -1.04 19.20 21.22
N ASP A 269 0.21 18.83 21.52
CA ASP A 269 1.39 19.69 21.45
C ASP A 269 2.27 19.27 20.28
N ILE A 270 2.19 20.00 19.17
CA ILE A 270 2.97 19.73 17.94
C ILE A 270 4.50 19.79 18.15
N THR A 271 4.96 20.31 19.29
CA THR A 271 6.39 20.35 19.64
C THR A 271 6.84 19.13 20.46
N ALA A 272 5.89 18.36 20.99
CA ALA A 272 6.16 17.09 21.64
C ALA A 272 6.34 15.97 20.60
N PRO A 273 7.29 15.04 20.80
CA PRO A 273 7.42 13.88 19.93
C PRO A 273 6.15 13.01 20.00
N SER A 274 5.71 12.46 18.88
CA SER A 274 4.65 11.45 18.85
C SER A 274 5.10 10.20 19.62
N PRO A 275 4.21 9.45 20.30
CA PRO A 275 4.57 8.12 20.83
C PRO A 275 4.85 7.10 19.71
N LEU A 276 4.36 7.34 18.50
CA LEU A 276 4.57 6.50 17.33
C LEU A 276 5.68 7.09 16.45
N LYS A 277 6.63 6.25 16.03
CA LYS A 277 7.61 6.63 14.99
C LYS A 277 7.09 6.31 13.60
N ALA A 278 6.51 5.12 13.44
CA ALA A 278 5.96 4.65 12.18
C ALA A 278 4.96 3.52 12.43
N LEU A 279 3.84 3.57 11.72
CA LEU A 279 2.90 2.47 11.56
C LEU A 279 3.14 1.82 10.20
N TYR A 280 3.04 0.50 10.16
CA TYR A 280 3.15 -0.33 8.96
C TYR A 280 1.88 -1.19 8.86
N VAL A 281 1.20 -1.15 7.73
CA VAL A 281 0.02 -1.98 7.43
C VAL A 281 0.36 -2.81 6.20
N ASP A 282 0.50 -4.12 6.39
CA ASP A 282 0.82 -5.09 5.34
C ASP A 282 -0.46 -5.50 4.61
N ARG A 283 -1.44 -6.00 5.37
CA ARG A 283 -2.69 -6.54 4.80
C ARG A 283 -3.90 -6.08 5.57
N ILE A 284 -5.00 -5.88 4.85
CA ILE A 284 -6.35 -5.70 5.41
C ILE A 284 -7.21 -6.82 4.86
N PHE A 285 -7.91 -7.53 5.72
CA PHE A 285 -8.66 -8.71 5.30
C PHE A 285 -9.96 -8.87 6.07
N ALA A 286 -10.94 -9.44 5.38
CA ALA A 286 -12.24 -9.77 5.90
C ALA A 286 -12.37 -11.28 6.08
N VAL A 287 -12.92 -11.72 7.20
CA VAL A 287 -13.20 -13.13 7.50
C VAL A 287 -14.71 -13.32 7.64
N ARG A 288 -15.26 -14.26 6.88
CA ARG A 288 -16.67 -14.62 6.92
C ARG A 288 -16.98 -15.43 8.17
N THR A 289 -18.07 -15.08 8.84
CA THR A 289 -18.65 -15.84 9.96
C THR A 289 -19.71 -16.80 9.44
N ASP A 290 -19.88 -17.92 10.16
CA ASP A 290 -20.89 -18.95 9.86
C ASP A 290 -22.23 -18.73 10.60
N GLU A 291 -22.37 -17.62 11.32
CA GLU A 291 -23.60 -17.27 12.04
C GLU A 291 -24.72 -16.82 11.10
#